data_AF-S2E0R8-F1
#
_entry.id   AF-S2E0R8-F1
#
_cell.length_a   1.000
_cell.length_b   1.000
_cell.length_c   1.000
_cell.angle_alpha   90.00
_cell.angle_beta   90.00
_cell.angle_gamma   90.00
#
_symmetry.space_group_name_H-M   'P 1'
#
loop_
_entity.id
_entity.type
_entity.pdbx_description
1 polymer ?
#
loop_
_entity_poly.entity_id
_entity_poly.type
_entity_poly.pdbx_seq_one_letter_code
_entity_poly.pdbx_strand_id
1 'polypeptide(L)' 'MGQIPGRVFEILSEINQPKKEIKKLFPSGKANVLTRNYSMSADELKKKFRLKDGGEDFLIGSQTVRGFQLWHCRRSSGRK' A
#
# COMPACT_ATOMS: atom_id res chain seq x y z
N MET A 1 -1.19 -3.90 28.79
CA MET A 1 -1.71 -3.29 27.55
C MET A 1 -1.18 -4.12 26.39
N GLY A 2 -2.01 -4.98 25.81
CA GLY A 2 -1.56 -6.04 24.89
C GLY A 2 -1.07 -5.47 23.57
N GLN A 3 0.14 -5.85 23.16
CA GLN A 3 0.68 -5.52 21.84
C GLN A 3 -0.10 -6.31 20.79
N ILE A 4 -0.57 -5.64 19.73
CA ILE A 4 -1.28 -6.33 18.64
C ILE A 4 -0.26 -7.23 17.92
N PRO A 5 -0.47 -8.56 17.87
CA PRO A 5 0.43 -9.44 17.15
C PRO A 5 0.32 -9.15 15.65
N GLY A 6 1.36 -8.59 15.06
CA GLY A 6 1.44 -8.39 13.62
C GLY A 6 2.15 -7.12 13.19
N ARG A 7 1.97 -6.80 11.91
CA ARG A 7 2.47 -5.57 11.31
C ARG A 7 1.36 -4.53 11.37
N VAL A 8 1.65 -3.39 11.98
CA VAL A 8 0.74 -2.25 12.02
C VAL A 8 1.13 -1.30 10.90
N PHE A 9 0.12 -0.80 10.18
CA PHE A 9 0.28 0.18 9.11
C PHE A 9 -0.60 1.37 9.40
N GLU A 10 -0.04 2.56 9.24
CA GLU A 10 -0.77 3.82 9.25
C GLU A 10 -1.22 4.12 7.82
N ILE A 11 -2.51 4.40 7.64
CA ILE A 11 -3.07 4.81 6.35
C ILE A 11 -2.82 6.32 6.21
N LEU A 12 -1.96 6.68 5.25
CA LEU A 12 -1.64 8.08 4.95
C LEU A 12 -2.67 8.69 3.99
N SER A 13 -3.15 7.91 3.02
CA SER A 13 -4.17 8.34 2.08
C SER A 13 -4.88 7.16 1.41
N GLU A 14 -6.15 7.34 1.03
CA GLU A 14 -6.88 6.42 0.17
C GLU A 14 -6.70 6.81 -1.30
N ILE A 15 -6.33 5.84 -2.13
CA ILE A 15 -6.02 6.08 -3.55
C ILE A 15 -7.27 5.80 -4.37
N ASN A 16 -7.92 6.88 -4.81
CA ASN A 16 -9.09 6.81 -5.67
C ASN A 16 -8.72 6.80 -7.16
N GLN A 17 -7.58 7.40 -7.54
CA GLN A 17 -7.10 7.45 -8.92
C GLN A 17 -5.70 6.83 -9.06
N PRO A 18 -5.57 5.50 -9.11
CA PRO A 18 -4.29 4.79 -9.03
C PRO A 18 -3.23 5.28 -10.03
N LYS A 19 -3.61 5.49 -11.29
CA LYS A 19 -2.65 5.90 -12.34
C LYS A 19 -2.03 7.28 -12.09
N LYS A 20 -2.79 8.22 -11.51
CA LYS A 20 -2.35 9.60 -11.27
C LYS A 20 -1.70 9.73 -9.91
N GLU A 21 -2.35 9.19 -8.88
CA GLU A 21 -1.90 9.35 -7.50
C GLU A 21 -0.66 8.52 -7.21
N ILE A 22 -0.54 7.29 -7.70
CA ILE A 22 0.66 6.47 -7.44
C ILE A 22 1.92 7.14 -8.00
N LYS A 23 1.85 7.77 -9.18
CA LYS A 23 2.99 8.53 -9.70
C LYS A 23 3.35 9.75 -8.85
N LYS A 24 2.34 10.39 -8.24
CA LYS A 24 2.52 11.57 -7.38
C LYS A 24 3.01 11.20 -5.97
N LEU A 25 2.49 10.11 -5.42
CA LEU A 25 2.79 9.61 -4.08
C LEU A 25 4.14 8.90 -4.02
N PHE A 26 4.51 8.19 -5.10
CA PHE A 26 5.77 7.45 -5.20
C PHE A 26 6.65 8.01 -6.35
N PRO A 27 7.13 9.26 -6.24
CA PRO A 27 7.88 9.92 -7.32
C PRO A 27 9.20 9.19 -7.64
N SER A 28 9.80 8.54 -6.64
CA SER A 28 11.02 7.72 -6.82
C SER A 28 10.74 6.36 -7.47
N GLY A 29 9.48 6.02 -7.73
CA GLY A 29 9.07 4.72 -8.27
C GLY A 29 9.38 3.54 -7.35
N LYS A 30 9.54 3.79 -6.05
CA LYS A 30 9.84 2.78 -5.03
C LYS A 30 8.70 2.74 -4.02
N ALA A 31 8.11 1.57 -3.84
CA ALA A 31 7.07 1.31 -2.85
C ALA A 31 6.98 -0.19 -2.58
N ASN A 32 6.79 -0.56 -1.33
CA ASN A 32 6.47 -1.93 -0.97
C ASN A 32 4.99 -2.19 -1.32
N VAL A 33 4.70 -3.23 -2.09
CA VAL A 33 3.31 -3.51 -2.50
C VAL A 33 2.78 -4.74 -1.78
N LEU A 34 1.62 -4.60 -1.13
CA LEU A 34 0.93 -5.68 -0.45
C LEU A 34 -0.50 -5.78 -0.98
N THR A 35 -0.98 -7.00 -1.19
CA THR A 35 -2.35 -7.25 -1.63
C THR A 35 -2.97 -8.36 -0.79
N ARG A 36 -4.20 -8.17 -0.31
CA ARG A 36 -4.95 -9.21 0.41
C ARG A 36 -6.40 -9.20 -0.05
N ASN A 37 -6.84 -10.28 -0.69
CA ASN A 37 -8.12 -10.37 -1.38
C ASN A 37 -8.33 -9.23 -2.40
N TYR A 38 -7.30 -8.88 -3.17
CA TYR A 38 -7.39 -7.84 -4.21
C TYR A 38 -7.46 -8.48 -5.60
N SER A 39 -8.05 -7.80 -6.58
CA SER A 39 -8.23 -8.30 -7.95
C SER A 39 -6.94 -8.54 -8.73
N MET A 40 -5.82 -8.00 -8.24
CA MET A 40 -4.48 -8.13 -8.82
C MET A 40 -3.51 -8.54 -7.73
N SER A 41 -2.48 -9.29 -8.11
CA SER A 41 -1.37 -9.59 -7.21
C SER A 41 -0.49 -8.35 -6.98
N ALA A 42 0.29 -8.37 -5.90
CA ALA A 42 1.27 -7.32 -5.62
C ALA A 42 2.29 -7.14 -6.78
N ASP A 43 2.68 -8.22 -7.46
CA ASP A 43 3.60 -8.16 -8.60
C ASP A 43 2.96 -7.48 -9.83
N GLU A 44 1.69 -7.80 -10.12
CA GLU A 44 0.96 -7.14 -11.20
C GLU A 44 0.78 -5.64 -10.95
N LEU A 45 0.45 -5.24 -9.71
CA LEU A 45 0.38 -3.82 -9.34
C LEU A 45 1.74 -3.14 -9.51
N LYS A 46 2.84 -3.78 -9.08
CA LYS A 46 4.20 -3.27 -9.28
C LYS A 46 4.49 -3.04 -10.76
N LYS A 47 4.24 -4.03 -11.61
CA LYS A 47 4.45 -3.93 -13.07
C LYS A 47 3.55 -2.84 -13.69
N LYS A 48 2.27 -2.81 -13.33
CA LYS A 48 1.28 -1.87 -13.86
C LYS A 48 1.62 -0.41 -13.55
N PHE A 49 2.15 -0.14 -12.36
CA PHE A 49 2.51 1.21 -11.93
C PHE A 49 4.01 1.50 -11.99
N ARG A 50 4.81 0.56 -12.52
CA ARG A 50 6.28 0.64 -12.60
C ARG A 50 6.93 0.92 -11.24
N LEU A 51 6.39 0.29 -10.19
CA LEU A 51 6.93 0.37 -8.84
C LEU A 51 7.97 -0.72 -8.63
N LYS A 52 9.05 -0.35 -7.94
CA LYS A 52 10.08 -1.27 -7.44
C LYS A 52 9.94 -1.43 -5.94
N ASP A 53 10.41 -2.56 -5.44
CA ASP A 53 10.47 -2.81 -4.01
C ASP A 53 11.44 -1.84 -3.31
N GLY A 54 11.13 -1.48 -2.06
CA GLY A 54 11.92 -0.56 -1.25
C GLY A 54 11.24 0.78 -0.96
N GLY A 55 11.90 1.57 -0.10
CA GLY A 55 11.30 2.75 0.54
C GLY A 55 10.59 2.40 1.84
N GLU A 56 10.03 3.41 2.50
CA GLU A 56 9.28 3.27 3.75
C GLU A 56 7.77 3.16 3.53
N ASP A 57 7.35 3.54 2.33
CA ASP A 57 5.96 3.57 1.93
C ASP A 57 5.48 2.23 1.39
N PHE A 58 4.19 1.99 1.63
CA PHE A 58 3.49 0.79 1.26
C PHE A 58 2.28 1.15 0.40
N LEU A 59 2.11 0.46 -0.71
CA LEU A 59 0.87 0.44 -1.47
C LEU A 59 0.12 -0.83 -1.08
N ILE A 60 -0.99 -0.68 -0.35
CA ILE A 60 -1.77 -1.82 0.14
C ILE A 60 -3.09 -1.88 -0.63
N GLY A 61 -3.33 -3.00 -1.31
CA GLY A 61 -4.61 -3.31 -1.95
C GLY A 61 -5.40 -4.33 -1.14
N SER A 62 -6.66 -4.05 -0.87
CA SER A 62 -7.57 -5.03 -0.28
C SER A 62 -9.00 -4.83 -0.76
N GLN A 63 -9.84 -5.85 -0.58
CA GLN A 63 -11.27 -5.76 -0.81
C GLN A 63 -11.97 -5.42 0.50
N THR A 64 -12.76 -4.36 0.47
CA THR A 64 -13.68 -3.97 1.54
C THR A 64 -15.12 -4.27 1.12
N VAL A 65 -16.06 -3.96 2.00
CA VAL A 65 -17.50 -3.99 1.69
C VAL A 65 -17.89 -3.07 0.52
N ARG A 66 -17.05 -2.09 0.18
CA ARG A 66 -17.24 -1.18 -0.95
C ARG A 66 -16.60 -1.68 -2.25
N GLY A 67 -15.89 -2.81 -2.22
CA GLY A 67 -15.14 -3.35 -3.34
C GLY A 67 -13.63 -3.20 -3.17
N PHE A 68 -12.90 -3.23 -4.28
CA PHE A 68 -11.44 -3.16 -4.29
C PHE A 68 -10.95 -1.74 -4.02
N GLN A 69 -10.12 -1.59 -2.98
CA GLN A 69 -9.53 -0.31 -2.58
C GLN A 69 -8.01 -0.41 -2.49
N LEU A 70 -7.35 0.73 -2.68
CA LEU A 70 -5.91 0.90 -2.55
C LEU A 70 -5.63 2.01 -1.54
N TRP A 71 -4.66 1.79 -0.68
CA TRP A 71 -4.20 2.77 0.29
C TRP A 71 -2.70 2.98 0.17
N HIS A 72 -2.30 4.23 0.33
CA HIS A 72 -0.92 4.58 0.64
C HIS A 72 -0.77 4.51 2.15
N CYS A 73 0.09 3.60 2.59
CA CYS A 73 0.34 3.34 3.98
C CYS A 73 1.82 3.49 4.31
N ARG A 74 2.12 3.67 5.59
CA ARG A 74 3.48 3.54 6.12
C ARG A 74 3.47 2.50 7.22
N ARG A 75 4.53 1.69 7.30
CA ARG A 75 4.65 0.71 8.39
C ARG A 75 4.86 1.47 9.69
N SER A 76 3.89 1.37 10.60
CA SER A 76 4.06 1.88 11.96
C SER A 76 5.00 0.91 12.67
N SER A 77 6.30 1.21 12.65
CA SER A 77 7.23 0.54 13.53
C SER A 77 6.86 0.99 14.93
N GLY A 78 6.32 0.10 15.76
CA GLY A 78 6.03 0.38 17.16
C GLY A 78 7.23 1.05 17.83
N ARG A 79 7.16 2.37 17.96
CA ARG A 79 8.11 3.24 18.66
C ARG A 79 7.28 4.30 19.39
N LYS A 80 6.49 3.85 20.36
CA LYS A 80 6.72 4.06 21.79
C LYS A 80 5.64 3.32 22.57
#